data_AF-A0A2E7REF3-F1
#
_entry.id   AF-A0A2E7REF3-F1
#
_cell.length_a   1.000
_cell.length_b   1.000
_cell.length_c   1.000
_cell.angle_alpha   90.00
_cell.angle_beta   90.00
_cell.angle_gamma   90.00
#
_symmetry.space_group_name_H-M   'P 1'
#
loop_
_entity.id
_entity.type
_entity.pdbx_description
1 polymer ?
#
loop_
_entity_poly.entity_id
_entity_poly.type
_entity_poly.pdbx_seq_one_letter_code
_entity_poly.pdbx_strand_id
1 'polypeptide(L)'
;MRIFKILAAGCLAMGLNACVITSSNEIDKAAALSPKGGTFTKTLHSEYIKLAKREAKEGDHPDARYFANKAAQAASGKAPKPDTRKQRKIGKKDWKKAKGGLQRLKTMKERGGLKFDPKNMAKAQAGWDCYLQELEEKVGQGKDIKWCKKYMGKALKGAAASYWTSLKK
;
A
#
# COMPACT_ATOMS: atom_id res chain seq x y z
N MET A 1 -64.62 -8.46 -8.97
CA MET A 1 -65.00 -7.78 -7.72
C MET A 1 -64.07 -8.20 -6.59
N ARG A 2 -63.42 -7.23 -5.93
CA ARG A 2 -63.09 -7.16 -4.48
C ARG A 2 -62.34 -8.38 -3.89
N ILE A 3 -61.00 -8.37 -3.81
CA ILE A 3 -60.16 -7.83 -2.71
C ILE A 3 -60.75 -8.03 -1.31
N PHE A 4 -60.02 -8.72 -0.42
CA PHE A 4 -59.76 -8.48 1.03
C PHE A 4 -59.51 -9.83 1.77
N LYS A 5 -58.61 -10.04 2.74
CA LYS A 5 -57.54 -9.26 3.41
C LYS A 5 -56.63 -10.24 4.21
N ILE A 6 -55.32 -10.12 3.98
CA ILE A 6 -54.22 -9.88 4.94
C ILE A 6 -54.06 -10.79 6.19
N LEU A 7 -52.82 -11.31 6.37
CA LEU A 7 -51.91 -11.07 7.51
C LEU A 7 -51.01 -12.30 7.78
N ALA A 8 -50.01 -12.52 6.93
CA ALA A 8 -48.82 -13.28 7.32
C ALA A 8 -47.88 -12.31 8.04
N ALA A 9 -48.09 -12.16 9.35
CA ALA A 9 -47.27 -11.33 10.22
C ALA A 9 -45.92 -12.01 10.51
N GLY A 10 -44.82 -11.31 10.20
CA GLY A 10 -43.64 -11.29 11.06
C GLY A 10 -42.59 -12.39 10.86
N CYS A 11 -42.05 -12.56 9.66
CA CYS A 11 -40.72 -13.17 9.52
C CYS A 11 -39.64 -12.18 9.97
N LEU A 12 -39.24 -12.31 11.23
CA LEU A 12 -37.84 -12.30 11.71
C LEU A 12 -36.84 -11.48 10.88
N ALA A 13 -36.83 -10.14 11.03
CA ALA A 13 -35.68 -9.34 10.66
C ALA A 13 -34.63 -9.43 11.78
N MET A 14 -33.82 -10.49 11.70
CA MET A 14 -32.62 -10.69 12.51
C MET A 14 -31.73 -9.44 12.45
N GLY A 15 -31.39 -8.91 13.63
CA GLY A 15 -30.38 -7.87 13.75
C GLY A 15 -29.04 -8.37 13.22
N LEU A 16 -28.66 -7.93 12.03
CA LEU A 16 -27.32 -8.08 11.49
C LEU A 16 -26.39 -7.04 12.16
N ASN A 17 -26.16 -7.18 13.46
CA ASN A 17 -24.90 -6.74 14.07
C ASN A 17 -23.82 -7.76 13.69
N ALA A 18 -23.63 -7.97 12.39
CA ALA A 18 -22.41 -8.61 11.91
C ALA A 18 -21.30 -7.60 12.19
N CYS A 19 -20.29 -8.00 12.97
CA CYS A 19 -19.03 -7.28 13.05
C CYS A 19 -18.51 -7.05 11.63
N VAL A 20 -18.85 -5.89 11.06
CA VAL A 20 -18.07 -5.28 10.00
C VAL A 20 -16.75 -4.92 10.69
N ILE A 21 -15.82 -5.87 10.65
CA ILE A 21 -14.41 -5.61 10.93
C ILE A 21 -13.97 -4.67 9.80
N THR A 22 -14.23 -3.38 9.99
CA THR A 22 -13.71 -2.33 9.11
C THR A 22 -12.20 -2.35 9.24
N SER A 23 -11.51 -2.22 8.10
CA SER A 23 -10.05 -2.05 8.10
C SER A 23 -9.56 -0.88 8.96
N SER A 24 -10.44 0.04 9.35
CA SER A 24 -10.16 1.17 10.23
C SER A 24 -9.53 0.74 11.56
N ASN A 25 -10.04 -0.31 12.20
CA ASN A 25 -9.50 -0.78 13.48
C ASN A 25 -8.06 -1.30 13.33
N GLU A 26 -7.76 -2.02 12.25
CA GLU A 26 -6.41 -2.51 11.96
C GLU A 26 -5.46 -1.37 11.57
N ILE A 27 -5.94 -0.38 10.81
CA ILE A 27 -5.18 0.82 10.47
C ILE A 27 -4.82 1.58 11.73
N ASP A 28 -5.76 1.80 12.64
CA ASP A 28 -5.54 2.56 13.87
C ASP A 28 -4.58 1.81 14.80
N LYS A 29 -4.77 0.49 14.96
CA LYS A 29 -3.83 -0.36 15.68
C LYS A 29 -2.42 -0.28 15.11
N ALA A 30 -2.29 -0.37 13.78
CA ALA A 30 -0.99 -0.26 13.13
C ALA A 30 -0.39 1.14 13.34
N ALA A 31 -1.17 2.20 13.15
CA ALA A 31 -0.73 3.59 13.28
C ALA A 31 -0.33 3.97 14.72
N ALA A 32 -0.91 3.32 15.73
CA ALA A 32 -0.56 3.51 17.13
C ALA A 32 0.77 2.85 17.53
N LEU A 33 1.35 1.98 16.70
CA LEU A 33 2.62 1.34 17.00
C LEU A 33 3.76 2.36 17.00
N SER A 34 4.62 2.31 18.03
CA SER A 34 5.85 3.09 18.07
C SER A 34 6.91 2.47 17.15
N PRO A 35 7.30 3.11 16.02
CA PRO A 35 8.14 2.46 15.03
C PRO A 35 9.60 2.35 15.47
N LYS A 36 10.12 1.13 15.47
CA LYS A 36 11.51 0.78 15.78
C LYS A 36 12.39 0.80 14.52
N GLY A 37 13.70 0.68 14.74
CA GLY A 37 14.71 0.65 13.67
C GLY A 37 15.09 2.04 13.14
N GLY A 38 15.64 2.07 11.92
CA GLY A 38 16.18 3.27 11.30
C GLY A 38 15.18 4.08 10.49
N THR A 39 15.65 5.18 9.88
CA THR A 39 14.83 6.09 9.06
C THR A 39 14.04 5.37 7.97
N PHE A 40 14.58 4.31 7.37
CA PHE A 40 13.90 3.54 6.32
C PHE A 40 12.65 2.84 6.85
N THR A 41 12.73 2.08 7.95
CA THR A 41 11.58 1.35 8.52
C THR A 41 10.56 2.30 9.12
N LYS A 42 11.01 3.36 9.81
CA LYS A 42 10.13 4.42 10.32
C LYS A 42 9.35 5.12 9.19
N THR A 43 10.02 5.42 8.08
CA THR A 43 9.36 6.02 6.92
C THR A 43 8.41 5.03 6.25
N LEU A 44 8.80 3.76 6.06
CA LEU A 44 7.93 2.74 5.50
C LEU A 44 6.66 2.57 6.32
N HIS A 45 6.77 2.57 7.65
CA HIS A 45 5.61 2.53 8.53
C HIS A 45 4.62 3.65 8.19
N SER A 46 5.06 4.91 8.19
CA SER A 46 4.18 6.04 7.86
C SER A 46 3.61 5.97 6.43
N GLU A 47 4.39 5.53 5.46
CA GLU A 47 3.94 5.42 4.06
C GLU A 47 2.88 4.33 3.89
N TYR A 48 3.03 3.18 4.55
CA TYR A 48 2.02 2.13 4.49
C TYR A 48 0.75 2.47 5.25
N ILE A 49 0.81 3.25 6.35
CA ILE A 49 -0.42 3.79 6.96
C ILE A 49 -1.17 4.70 5.99
N LYS A 50 -0.47 5.53 5.20
CA LYS A 50 -1.11 6.39 4.19
C LYS A 50 -1.80 5.57 3.11
N LEU A 51 -1.13 4.54 2.58
CA LEU A 51 -1.74 3.65 1.60
C LEU A 51 -2.96 2.95 2.21
N ALA A 52 -2.84 2.37 3.40
CA ALA A 52 -3.94 1.71 4.07
C ALA A 52 -5.19 2.60 4.25
N LYS A 53 -4.98 3.86 4.65
CA LYS A 53 -6.06 4.87 4.77
C LYS A 53 -6.68 5.24 3.42
N ARG A 54 -5.88 5.28 2.36
CA ARG A 54 -6.36 5.55 1.00
C ARG A 54 -7.26 4.41 0.51
N GLU A 55 -6.80 3.16 0.61
CA GLU A 55 -7.60 2.00 0.21
C GLU A 55 -8.90 1.91 1.01
N ALA A 56 -8.84 2.17 2.33
CA ALA A 56 -10.04 2.19 3.17
C ALA A 56 -11.05 3.27 2.74
N LYS A 57 -10.57 4.43 2.26
CA LYS A 57 -11.42 5.50 1.73
C LYS A 57 -12.06 5.11 0.39
N GLU A 58 -11.40 4.26 -0.38
CA GLU A 58 -11.89 3.71 -1.64
C GLU A 58 -12.82 2.50 -1.43
N GLY A 59 -12.91 2.00 -0.19
CA GLY A 59 -13.72 0.84 0.18
C GLY A 59 -13.00 -0.49 -0.01
N ASP A 60 -11.73 -0.50 -0.43
CA ASP A 60 -10.91 -1.70 -0.53
C ASP A 60 -10.33 -2.07 0.84
N HIS A 61 -11.17 -2.68 1.67
CA HIS A 61 -10.78 -3.15 3.00
C HIS A 61 -9.70 -4.25 2.98
N PRO A 62 -9.69 -5.23 2.04
CA PRO A 62 -8.59 -6.17 1.90
C PRO A 62 -7.22 -5.50 1.71
N ASP A 63 -7.10 -4.55 0.78
CA ASP A 63 -5.83 -3.86 0.53
C ASP A 63 -5.48 -2.87 1.63
N ALA A 64 -6.48 -2.25 2.25
CA ALA A 64 -6.29 -1.47 3.47
C ALA A 64 -5.63 -2.30 4.58
N ARG A 65 -6.15 -3.51 4.86
CA ARG A 65 -5.55 -4.42 5.86
C ARG A 65 -4.16 -4.90 5.43
N TYR A 66 -3.96 -5.15 4.13
CA TYR A 66 -2.65 -5.55 3.60
C TYR A 66 -1.57 -4.50 3.91
N PHE A 67 -1.85 -3.23 3.63
CA PHE A 67 -0.93 -2.15 3.92
C PHE A 67 -0.80 -1.88 5.42
N ALA A 68 -1.86 -2.00 6.21
CA ALA A 68 -1.77 -1.90 7.68
C ALA A 68 -0.82 -2.97 8.26
N ASN A 69 -0.89 -4.21 7.77
CA ASN A 69 0.03 -5.28 8.17
C ASN A 69 1.49 -4.98 7.79
N LYS A 70 1.73 -4.42 6.60
CA LYS A 70 3.08 -3.96 6.22
C LYS A 70 3.57 -2.80 7.09
N ALA A 71 2.68 -1.88 7.48
CA ALA A 71 3.01 -0.81 8.40
C ALA A 71 3.40 -1.34 9.77
N ALA A 72 2.69 -2.36 10.28
CA ALA A 72 3.01 -3.02 11.55
C ALA A 72 4.35 -3.78 11.46
N GLN A 73 4.61 -4.48 10.35
CA GLN A 73 5.90 -5.11 10.12
C GLN A 73 7.04 -4.08 10.14
N ALA A 74 6.88 -2.96 9.42
CA ALA A 74 7.85 -1.88 9.41
C ALA A 74 8.07 -1.26 10.81
N ALA A 75 7.00 -1.09 11.58
CA ALA A 75 7.07 -0.60 12.96
C ALA A 75 7.86 -1.53 13.90
N SER A 76 7.90 -2.84 13.63
CA SER A 76 8.73 -3.79 14.38
C SER A 76 10.24 -3.60 14.17
N GLY A 77 10.65 -2.70 13.26
CA GLY A 77 12.05 -2.52 12.84
C GLY A 77 12.49 -3.47 11.72
N LYS A 78 11.59 -4.33 11.24
CA LYS A 78 11.82 -5.21 10.08
C LYS A 78 11.18 -4.61 8.84
N ALA A 79 11.97 -4.29 7.83
CA ALA A 79 11.41 -3.77 6.58
C ALA A 79 10.60 -4.85 5.83
N PRO A 80 9.30 -4.64 5.53
CA PRO A 80 8.59 -5.48 4.57
C PRO A 80 9.30 -5.48 3.23
N LYS A 81 9.20 -6.58 2.48
CA LYS A 81 9.72 -6.65 1.11
C LYS A 81 8.78 -5.89 0.14
N PRO A 82 9.32 -5.30 -0.94
CA PRO A 82 8.49 -4.79 -2.03
C PRO A 82 7.62 -5.90 -2.62
N ASP A 83 6.43 -5.55 -3.10
CA ASP A 83 5.51 -6.50 -3.70
C ASP A 83 6.09 -7.12 -4.96
N THR A 84 5.77 -8.39 -5.13
CA THR A 84 6.11 -9.19 -6.29
C THR A 84 4.86 -9.51 -7.08
N ARG A 85 5.05 -9.88 -8.35
CA ARG A 85 3.97 -10.42 -9.19
C ARG A 85 3.28 -11.67 -8.61
N LYS A 86 3.88 -12.37 -7.63
CA LYS A 86 3.24 -13.53 -7.00
C LYS A 86 2.25 -13.12 -5.90
N GLN A 87 2.45 -11.94 -5.31
CA GLN A 87 1.60 -11.39 -4.25
C GLN A 87 0.42 -10.58 -4.80
N ARG A 88 0.46 -10.24 -6.09
CA ARG A 88 -0.54 -9.41 -6.79
C ARG A 88 -0.96 -10.11 -8.08
N LYS A 89 -2.25 -10.16 -8.41
CA LYS A 89 -2.79 -10.80 -9.62
C LYS A 89 -2.54 -9.97 -10.88
N ILE A 90 -1.26 -9.80 -11.25
CA ILE A 90 -0.85 -8.98 -12.39
C ILE A 90 -0.70 -9.83 -13.66
N GLY A 91 -1.44 -9.43 -14.69
CA GLY A 91 -1.35 -10.00 -16.03
C GLY A 91 0.05 -9.90 -16.63
N LYS A 92 0.43 -10.87 -17.49
CA LYS A 92 1.78 -10.94 -18.08
C LYS A 92 2.18 -9.64 -18.82
N LYS A 93 1.25 -9.04 -19.56
CA LYS A 93 1.47 -7.80 -20.34
C LYS A 93 1.77 -6.60 -19.42
N ASP A 94 0.99 -6.43 -18.37
CA ASP A 94 1.17 -5.33 -17.40
C ASP A 94 2.44 -5.52 -16.59
N TRP A 95 2.73 -6.76 -16.18
CA TRP A 95 3.99 -7.08 -15.51
C TRP A 95 5.22 -6.75 -16.37
N LYS A 96 5.18 -7.06 -17.67
CA LYS A 96 6.28 -6.75 -18.60
C LYS A 96 6.58 -5.25 -18.63
N LYS A 97 5.55 -4.40 -18.51
CA LYS A 97 5.66 -2.93 -18.45
C LYS A 97 6.09 -2.44 -17.05
N ALA A 98 5.67 -3.12 -15.99
CA ALA A 98 5.89 -2.70 -14.61
C ALA A 98 7.27 -3.08 -14.05
N LYS A 99 7.79 -4.28 -14.38
CA LYS A 99 8.96 -4.90 -13.70
C LYS A 99 10.23 -4.05 -13.68
N GLY A 100 10.38 -3.10 -14.62
CA GLY A 100 11.50 -2.15 -14.63
C GLY A 100 11.53 -1.23 -13.40
N GLY A 101 10.38 -0.94 -12.80
CA GLY A 101 10.30 -0.21 -11.52
C GLY A 101 10.99 -0.97 -10.40
N LEU A 102 10.63 -2.23 -10.19
CA LEU A 102 11.26 -3.09 -9.19
C LEU A 102 12.78 -3.21 -9.39
N GLN A 103 13.23 -3.34 -10.64
CA GLN A 103 14.66 -3.39 -10.94
C GLN A 103 15.38 -2.11 -10.51
N ARG A 104 14.82 -0.94 -10.81
CA ARG A 104 15.39 0.35 -10.39
C ARG A 104 15.48 0.48 -8.87
N LEU A 105 14.45 0.02 -8.14
CA LEU A 105 14.45 0.00 -6.68
C LEU A 105 15.56 -0.90 -6.13
N LYS A 106 15.70 -2.11 -6.68
CA LYS A 106 16.76 -3.07 -6.29
C LYS A 106 18.16 -2.49 -6.55
N THR A 107 18.40 -1.96 -7.75
CA THR A 107 19.68 -1.36 -8.10
C THR A 107 20.04 -0.18 -7.20
N MET A 108 19.09 0.68 -6.84
CA MET A 108 19.36 1.78 -5.91
C MET A 108 19.66 1.28 -4.48
N LYS A 109 19.01 0.20 -4.05
CA LYS A 109 19.33 -0.46 -2.78
C LYS A 109 20.73 -1.06 -2.79
N GLU A 110 21.10 -1.78 -3.86
CA GLU A 110 22.44 -2.38 -4.04
C GLU A 110 23.56 -1.33 -4.04
N ARG A 111 23.29 -0.14 -4.59
CA ARG A 111 24.22 1.00 -4.55
C ARG A 111 24.34 1.67 -3.17
N GLY A 112 23.70 1.12 -2.13
CA GLY A 112 23.76 1.66 -0.77
C GLY A 112 22.67 2.68 -0.43
N GLY A 113 21.59 2.75 -1.22
CA GLY A 113 20.51 3.74 -1.03
C GLY A 113 19.90 3.79 0.37
N LEU A 114 19.89 2.66 1.08
CA LEU A 114 19.40 2.62 2.47
C LEU A 114 20.31 3.36 3.45
N LYS A 115 21.59 3.55 3.12
CA LYS A 115 22.56 4.28 3.95
C LYS A 115 22.49 5.78 3.68
N PHE A 116 22.54 6.19 2.41
CA PHE A 116 22.66 7.62 2.06
C PHE A 116 21.30 8.34 1.90
N ASP A 117 20.22 7.63 1.57
CA ASP A 117 18.88 8.24 1.46
C ASP A 117 17.76 7.26 1.83
N PRO A 118 17.72 6.80 3.10
CA PRO A 118 16.70 5.87 3.58
C PRO A 118 15.27 6.41 3.41
N LYS A 119 15.07 7.73 3.48
CA LYS A 119 13.73 8.33 3.38
C LYS A 119 13.16 8.20 1.98
N ASN A 120 13.93 8.57 0.94
CA ASN A 120 13.46 8.40 -0.43
C ASN A 120 13.40 6.94 -0.85
N MET A 121 14.28 6.07 -0.33
CA MET A 121 14.16 4.63 -0.58
C MET A 121 12.86 4.03 -0.04
N ALA A 122 12.42 4.45 1.16
CA ALA A 122 11.15 3.99 1.73
C ALA A 122 9.96 4.43 0.88
N LYS A 123 9.93 5.71 0.47
CA LYS A 123 8.90 6.25 -0.42
C LYS A 123 8.89 5.57 -1.79
N ALA A 124 10.06 5.23 -2.33
CA ALA A 124 10.17 4.52 -3.59
C ALA A 124 9.59 3.10 -3.49
N GLN A 125 9.82 2.40 -2.37
CA GLN A 125 9.21 1.09 -2.13
C GLN A 125 7.69 1.19 -1.95
N ALA A 126 7.19 2.11 -1.14
CA ALA A 126 5.75 2.32 -0.97
C ALA A 126 5.07 2.70 -2.30
N GLY A 127 5.69 3.59 -3.09
CA GLY A 127 5.20 3.93 -4.42
C GLY A 127 5.20 2.78 -5.42
N TRP A 128 6.16 1.85 -5.30
CA TRP A 128 6.17 0.61 -6.09
C TRP A 128 5.00 -0.30 -5.70
N ASP A 129 4.77 -0.50 -4.39
CA ASP A 129 3.70 -1.37 -3.90
C ASP A 129 2.32 -0.80 -4.26
N CYS A 130 2.12 0.52 -4.07
CA CYS A 130 0.99 1.30 -4.58
C CYS A 130 0.78 1.03 -6.07
N TYR A 131 1.80 1.24 -6.91
CA TYR A 131 1.68 1.04 -8.35
C TYR A 131 1.29 -0.40 -8.74
N LEU A 132 1.77 -1.40 -7.99
CA LEU A 132 1.44 -2.79 -8.28
C LEU A 132 0.02 -3.15 -7.85
N GLN A 133 -0.45 -2.62 -6.72
CA GLN A 133 -1.84 -2.77 -6.27
C GLN A 133 -2.83 -2.10 -7.25
N GLU A 134 -2.59 -0.85 -7.65
CA GLU A 134 -3.45 -0.16 -8.63
C GLU A 134 -3.50 -0.87 -10.00
N LEU A 135 -2.40 -1.56 -10.38
CA LEU A 135 -2.35 -2.37 -11.59
C LEU A 135 -3.15 -3.68 -11.49
N GLU A 136 -3.33 -4.20 -10.27
CA GLU A 136 -4.20 -5.35 -10.00
C GLU A 136 -5.66 -4.94 -10.15
N GLU A 137 -6.04 -3.81 -9.56
CA GLU A 137 -7.42 -3.33 -9.54
C GLU A 137 -7.90 -2.77 -10.89
N LYS A 138 -7.05 -2.02 -11.59
CA LYS A 138 -7.35 -1.41 -12.89
C LYS A 138 -8.59 -0.48 -12.89
N VAL A 139 -8.85 0.16 -11.76
CA VAL A 139 -9.99 1.08 -11.57
C VAL A 139 -9.64 2.53 -11.93
N GLY A 140 -10.63 3.42 -11.92
CA GLY A 140 -10.41 4.87 -11.90
C GLY A 140 -9.70 5.48 -13.12
N GLN A 141 -9.85 4.88 -14.31
CA GLN A 141 -9.17 5.29 -15.55
C GLN A 141 -7.62 5.37 -15.43
N GLY A 142 -7.04 4.70 -14.43
CA GLY A 142 -5.61 4.67 -14.17
C GLY A 142 -5.00 5.98 -13.65
N LYS A 143 -5.79 6.86 -13.02
CA LYS A 143 -5.26 8.06 -12.34
C LYS A 143 -4.30 7.67 -11.21
N ASP A 144 -4.69 6.72 -10.38
CA ASP A 144 -3.88 6.27 -9.24
C ASP A 144 -2.67 5.45 -9.68
N ILE A 145 -2.81 4.62 -10.71
CA ILE A 145 -1.67 3.99 -11.43
C ILE A 145 -0.62 5.04 -11.82
N LYS A 146 -1.03 6.16 -12.42
CA LYS A 146 -0.11 7.25 -12.82
C LYS A 146 0.48 7.95 -11.60
N TRP A 147 -0.34 8.20 -10.58
CA TRP A 147 0.10 8.85 -9.34
C TRP A 147 1.16 8.01 -8.61
N CYS A 148 0.90 6.72 -8.34
CA CYS A 148 1.85 5.83 -7.68
C CYS A 148 3.16 5.73 -8.47
N LYS A 149 3.08 5.57 -9.80
CA LYS A 149 4.26 5.52 -10.66
C LYS A 149 5.08 6.81 -10.60
N LYS A 150 4.41 7.98 -10.60
CA LYS A 150 5.07 9.28 -10.45
C LYS A 150 5.69 9.44 -9.07
N TYR A 151 5.00 8.98 -8.02
CA TYR A 151 5.47 9.02 -6.65
C TYR A 151 6.77 8.21 -6.47
N MET A 152 6.76 6.96 -6.92
CA MET A 152 7.94 6.11 -6.97
C MET A 152 9.08 6.75 -7.77
N GLY A 153 8.78 7.28 -8.96
CA GLY A 153 9.76 7.91 -9.83
C GLY A 153 10.43 9.14 -9.19
N LYS A 154 9.65 9.99 -8.51
CA LYS A 154 10.16 11.16 -7.79
C LYS A 154 11.08 10.73 -6.64
N ALA A 155 10.68 9.72 -5.88
CA ALA A 155 11.48 9.19 -4.78
C ALA A 155 12.81 8.60 -5.28
N LEU A 156 12.80 7.78 -6.33
CA LEU A 156 14.03 7.25 -6.95
C LEU A 156 14.95 8.35 -7.51
N LYS A 157 14.38 9.42 -8.08
CA LYS A 157 15.16 10.59 -8.53
C LYS A 157 15.81 11.30 -7.35
N GLY A 158 15.10 11.45 -6.24
CA GLY A 158 15.64 11.99 -4.98
C GLY A 158 16.81 11.16 -4.46
N ALA A 159 16.63 9.84 -4.36
CA ALA A 159 17.70 8.94 -3.96
C ALA A 159 18.91 9.00 -4.91
N ALA A 160 18.69 9.06 -6.22
CA ALA A 160 19.78 9.20 -7.18
C ALA A 160 20.56 10.52 -7.01
N ALA A 161 19.89 11.63 -6.69
CA ALA A 161 20.58 12.89 -6.40
C ALA A 161 21.45 12.77 -5.14
N SER A 162 20.92 12.16 -4.08
CA SER A 162 21.65 11.91 -2.83
C SER A 162 22.87 11.00 -3.03
N TYR A 163 22.78 10.01 -3.93
CA TYR A 163 23.91 9.17 -4.32
C TYR A 163 25.08 9.99 -4.85
N TRP A 164 24.84 10.86 -5.83
CA TRP A 164 25.90 11.69 -6.41
C TRP A 164 26.52 12.65 -5.40
N THR A 165 25.71 13.20 -4.49
CA THR A 165 26.23 14.03 -3.38
C THR A 165 27.09 13.22 -2.42
N SER A 166 26.75 11.95 -2.17
CA SER A 166 27.52 11.08 -1.26
C SER A 166 28.91 10.69 -1.79
N LEU A 167 29.11 10.69 -3.11
CA LEU A 167 30.41 10.38 -3.74
C LEU A 167 31.38 11.56 -3.75
N LYS A 168 30.91 12.77 -3.46
CA LYS A 168 31.74 14.00 -3.43
C LYS A 168 32.33 14.28 -2.04
N LYS A 169 32.04 13.42 -1.06
CA LYS A 169 32.51 13.50 0.32
C LYS A 169 33.52 12.39 0.56
#